data_AF-A0A066V0M8-F1
#
_entry.id   AF-A0A066V0M8-F1
#
_cell.length_a   1.000
_cell.length_b   1.000
_cell.length_c   1.000
_cell.angle_alpha   90.00
_cell.angle_beta   90.00
_cell.angle_gamma   90.00
#
_symmetry.space_group_name_H-M   'P 1'
#
loop_
_entity.id
_entity.type
_entity.pdbx_description
1 polymer ?
#
loop_
_entity_poly.entity_id
_entity_poly.type
_entity_poly.pdbx_seq_one_letter_code
_entity_poly.pdbx_strand_id
1 'polypeptide(L)' 'DHAIESANVASPVYERIYPLSDSELEQLTEWISDNLSKEFIRKSLSVAGTSILFMRKKNGYLPLYMDDRGLNLVTKKN' A
#
# COMPACT_ATOMS: atom_id res chain seq x y z
N ASP A 1 -1.72 14.48 -13.32
CA ASP A 1 -1.27 13.08 -13.30
C ASP A 1 0.16 12.96 -12.82
N HIS A 2 0.44 11.94 -12.01
CA HIS A 2 1.78 11.64 -11.51
C HIS A 2 2.25 10.32 -12.14
N ALA A 3 3.19 10.39 -13.07
CA ALA A 3 3.74 9.21 -13.74
C ALA A 3 4.91 8.62 -12.92
N ILE A 4 4.95 7.29 -12.83
CA ILE A 4 6.03 6.55 -12.18
C ILE A 4 6.83 5.86 -13.29
N GLU A 5 8.04 6.35 -13.56
CA GLU A 5 8.92 5.74 -14.55
C GLU A 5 9.65 4.53 -13.97
N SER A 6 9.66 3.41 -14.71
CA SER A 6 10.49 2.27 -14.33
C SER A 6 11.94 2.47 -14.76
N ALA A 7 12.89 2.02 -13.94
CA ALA A 7 14.31 2.09 -14.24
C ALA A 7 14.75 1.06 -15.30
N ASN A 8 14.04 -0.06 -15.46
CA ASN A 8 14.30 -1.15 -16.42
C ASN A 8 12.97 -1.82 -16.85
N VAL A 9 12.99 -2.88 -17.67
CA VAL A 9 11.80 -3.76 -17.86
C VAL A 9 11.58 -4.51 -16.54
N ALA A 10 10.92 -3.85 -15.58
CA ALA A 10 10.82 -4.35 -14.21
C ALA A 10 9.80 -5.47 -14.11
N SER A 11 10.24 -6.62 -13.59
CA SER A 11 9.35 -7.68 -13.15
C SER A 11 8.44 -7.17 -12.03
N PRO A 12 7.16 -7.58 -11.97
CA PRO A 12 6.24 -7.16 -10.92
C PRO A 12 6.80 -7.52 -9.54
N VAL A 13 6.91 -6.51 -8.66
CA VAL A 13 7.31 -6.70 -7.27
C VAL A 13 6.07 -7.15 -6.49
N TYR A 14 6.14 -8.34 -5.91
CA TYR A 14 5.14 -8.82 -4.96
C TYR A 14 5.76 -8.89 -3.57
N GLU A 15 5.26 -8.06 -2.66
CA GLU A 15 5.63 -8.11 -1.25
C GLU A 15 4.62 -8.92 -0.45
N ARG A 16 5.12 -9.65 0.56
CA ARG A 16 4.24 -10.38 1.48
C ARG A 16 3.51 -9.39 2.38
N ILE A 17 2.22 -9.64 2.60
CA ILE A 17 1.42 -8.89 3.56
C ILE A 17 1.90 -9.23 4.97
N TYR A 18 2.09 -8.20 5.80
CA TYR A 18 2.41 -8.37 7.21
C TYR A 18 1.22 -8.97 7.96
N PRO A 19 1.45 -9.82 8.98
CA PRO A 19 0.38 -10.27 9.86
C PRO A 19 -0.31 -9.07 10.50
N LEU A 20 -1.64 -9.04 10.46
CA LEU A 20 -2.46 -7.99 11.06
C LEU A 20 -3.14 -8.52 12.32
N SER A 21 -3.17 -7.70 13.36
CA SER A 21 -4.05 -7.87 14.52
C SER A 21 -5.51 -7.52 14.18
N ASP A 22 -6.45 -7.94 15.02
CA ASP A 22 -7.88 -7.68 14.81
C ASP A 22 -8.18 -6.17 14.65
N SER A 23 -7.57 -5.33 15.49
CA SER A 23 -7.72 -3.87 15.41
C SER A 23 -7.16 -3.28 14.11
N GLU A 24 -6.06 -3.84 13.59
CA GLU A 24 -5.47 -3.37 12.32
C GLU A 24 -6.33 -3.80 11.14
N LEU A 25 -6.92 -4.99 11.22
CA LEU A 25 -7.84 -5.50 10.21
C LEU A 25 -9.14 -4.69 10.14
N GLU A 26 -9.70 -4.30 11.29
CA GLU A 26 -10.87 -3.41 11.36
C GLU A 26 -10.55 -2.05 10.72
N GLN A 27 -9.43 -1.43 11.11
CA GLN A 27 -9.00 -0.16 10.54
C GLN A 27 -8.72 -0.25 9.03
N LEU A 28 -8.13 -1.35 8.56
CA LEU A 28 -7.89 -1.60 7.14
C LEU A 28 -9.21 -1.71 6.38
N THR A 29 -10.19 -2.41 6.94
CA THR A 29 -11.50 -2.61 6.31
C THR A 29 -12.25 -1.29 6.16
N GLU A 30 -12.26 -0.47 7.22
CA GLU A 30 -12.83 0.88 7.19
C GLU A 30 -12.12 1.75 6.13
N TRP A 31 -10.78 1.76 6.13
CA TRP A 31 -10.00 2.53 5.17
C TRP A 31 -10.29 2.11 3.72
N ILE A 32 -10.38 0.80 3.44
CA ILE A 32 -10.71 0.28 2.10
C ILE A 32 -12.10 0.73 1.68
N SER A 33 -13.11 0.57 2.55
CA SER A 33 -14.50 0.97 2.25
C SER A 33 -14.59 2.46 1.92
N ASP A 34 -13.95 3.30 2.74
CA ASP A 34 -13.91 4.74 2.55
C ASP A 34 -13.24 5.13 1.23
N ASN A 35 -12.09 4.55 0.91
CA ASN A 35 -11.34 4.90 -0.30
C ASN A 35 -11.98 4.33 -1.58
N LEU A 36 -12.72 3.21 -1.48
CA LEU A 36 -13.57 2.73 -2.57
C LEU A 36 -14.75 3.68 -2.81
N SER A 37 -15.40 4.17 -1.74
CA SER A 37 -16.53 5.12 -1.86
C SER A 37 -16.11 6.46 -2.48
N LYS A 38 -14.87 6.88 -2.23
CA LYS A 38 -14.25 8.10 -2.77
C LYS A 38 -13.63 7.89 -4.16
N GLU A 39 -13.68 6.67 -4.70
CA GLU A 39 -13.04 6.28 -5.96
C GLU A 39 -11.51 6.52 -6.01
N PHE A 40 -10.86 6.63 -4.84
CA PHE A 40 -9.41 6.80 -4.74
C PHE A 40 -8.67 5.49 -5.05
N ILE A 41 -9.29 4.34 -4.75
CA ILE A 41 -8.77 3.02 -5.09
C ILE A 41 -9.81 2.21 -5.87
N ARG A 42 -9.34 1.17 -6.56
CA ARG A 42 -10.19 0.20 -7.26
C ARG A 42 -9.54 -1.17 -7.22
N LYS A 43 -10.34 -2.21 -7.45
CA LYS A 43 -9.81 -3.57 -7.63
C LYS A 43 -8.84 -3.60 -8.82
N SER A 44 -7.68 -4.21 -8.62
CA SER A 44 -6.63 -4.36 -9.63
C SER A 44 -6.40 -5.83 -9.95
N LEU A 45 -5.96 -6.11 -11.18
CA LEU A 45 -5.46 -7.42 -11.64
C LEU A 45 -3.94 -7.42 -11.82
N SER A 46 -3.26 -6.40 -11.28
CA SER A 46 -1.81 -6.30 -11.29
C SER A 46 -1.17 -7.47 -10.56
N VAL A 47 -0.10 -8.00 -11.14
CA VAL A 47 0.77 -9.00 -10.49
C VAL A 47 1.66 -8.35 -9.42
N ALA A 48 1.94 -7.04 -9.57
CA ALA A 48 2.65 -6.27 -8.56
C ALA A 48 1.73 -5.91 -7.40
N GLY A 49 2.26 -5.99 -6.18
CA GLY A 49 1.59 -5.67 -4.94
C GLY A 49 2.57 -5.16 -3.90
N THR A 50 2.18 -4.10 -3.21
CA THR A 50 2.92 -3.50 -2.09
C THR A 50 2.32 -3.99 -0.77
N SER A 51 3.14 -4.08 0.27
CA SER A 51 2.66 -4.47 1.59
C SER A 51 2.06 -3.26 2.35
N ILE A 52 1.19 -3.54 3.33
CA ILE A 52 0.57 -2.53 4.20
C ILE A 52 1.14 -2.67 5.61
N LEU A 53 1.41 -1.53 6.23
CA LEU A 53 1.98 -1.41 7.56
C LEU A 53 1.11 -0.50 8.42
N PHE A 54 1.03 -0.82 9.71
CA PHE A 54 0.45 0.06 10.72
C PHE A 54 1.53 0.49 11.71
N MET A 55 1.54 1.78 12.07
CA MET A 55 2.45 2.29 13.10
C MET A 55 1.66 2.97 14.20
N ARG A 56 1.51 2.29 15.34
CA ARG A 56 0.79 2.80 16.50
C ARG A 56 1.47 4.05 17.06
N LYS A 57 0.73 5.16 17.07
CA LYS A 57 1.18 6.42 17.68
C LYS A 57 0.90 6.41 19.19
N LYS A 58 1.59 7.28 19.94
CA LYS A 58 1.45 7.40 21.41
C LYS A 58 0.02 7.74 21.85
N ASN A 59 -0.71 8.51 21.04
CA ASN A 59 -2.10 8.88 21.29
C ASN A 59 -3.12 7.79 20.93
N GLY A 60 -2.66 6.58 20.57
CA GLY A 60 -3.52 5.47 20.17
C GLY A 60 -3.96 5.50 18.71
N TYR A 61 -3.63 6.56 17.95
CA TYR A 61 -3.91 6.61 16.52
C TYR A 61 -3.12 5.53 15.76
N LEU A 62 -3.78 4.85 14.83
CA LEU A 62 -3.26 3.71 14.09
C LEU A 62 -3.28 3.97 12.58
N PRO A 63 -2.40 4.86 12.07
CA PRO A 63 -2.34 5.16 10.65
C PRO A 63 -1.89 3.97 9.81
N LEU A 64 -2.52 3.84 8.65
CA LEU A 64 -2.17 2.93 7.58
C LEU A 64 -1.07 3.55 6.70
N TYR A 65 -0.05 2.76 6.37
CA TYR A 65 1.02 3.12 5.44
C TYR A 65 1.19 2.04 4.37
N MET A 66 1.47 2.45 3.13
CA MET A 66 1.94 1.54 2.08
C MET A 66 3.47 1.45 2.15
N ASP A 67 4.01 0.23 2.04
CA ASP A 67 5.44 -0.03 2.06
C ASP A 67 6.02 -0.04 0.65
N ASP A 68 6.14 1.12 0.02
CA ASP A 68 6.63 1.20 -1.35
C ASP A 68 8.15 1.06 -1.48
N ARG A 69 8.85 0.48 -0.49
CA ARG A 69 10.30 0.30 -0.55
C ARG A 69 10.72 -0.59 -1.70
N GLY A 70 10.04 -1.73 -1.91
CA GLY A 70 10.32 -2.60 -3.06
C GLY A 70 10.01 -1.93 -4.40
N LEU A 71 8.94 -1.15 -4.46
CA LEU A 71 8.59 -0.35 -5.65
C LEU A 71 9.66 0.72 -5.94
N ASN A 72 10.07 1.47 -4.93
CA ASN A 72 11.05 2.56 -5.05
C ASN A 72 12.42 2.10 -5.55
N LEU A 73 12.78 0.81 -5.36
CA LEU A 73 14.02 0.23 -5.88
C LEU A 73 13.98 -0.02 -7.40
N VAL A 74 12.79 -0.22 -7.97
CA VAL A 74 12.62 -0.53 -9.41
C VAL A 74 12.13 0.67 -10.24
N THR A 75 11.82 1.78 -9.58
CA THR A 75 11.37 3.02 -10.20
C THR A 75 12.49 4.05 -10.23
N LYS A 76 12.48 4.94 -11.24
CA LYS A 76 13.39 6.09 -11.26
C LYS A 76 12.94 7.11 -10.22
N LYS A 77 13.91 7.69 -9.53
CA LYS A 77 13.67 8.81 -8.65
C LYS A 77 13.39 10.05 -9.51
N ASN A 78 12.21 10.65 -9.32
CA ASN A 78 11.85 11.95 -9.88
C ASN A 78 12.56 13.09 -9.13
#